data_AF-A0A7X6T8N5-F1
#
_entry.id   AF-A0A7X6T8N5-F1
#
_cell.length_a   1.000
_cell.length_b   1.000
_cell.length_c   1.000
_cell.angle_alpha   90.00
_cell.angle_beta   90.00
_cell.angle_gamma   90.00
#
_symmetry.space_group_name_H-M   'P 1'
#
loop_
_entity.id
_entity.type
_entity.pdbx_description
1 polymer ?
#
loop_
_entity_poly.entity_id
_entity_poly.type
_entity_poly.pdbx_seq_one_letter_code
_entity_poly.pdbx_strand_id
1 'polypeptide(L)'
;MNPRDRIARRVARIFEDNDVVNLGIGLPTSVANHVPEDVHIVLQSENGFIRVGPVPEPGREDPDVVDAGGNPVSILPGGCCFDSATSFAIIRGGHLAATVLGALEVDQEGNLANWMIPGKMV
;
A
#
# COMPACT_ATOMS: atom_id res chain seq x y z
N MET A 1 19.76 6.73 -12.92
CA MET A 1 18.73 6.15 -12.03
C MET A 1 17.60 7.17 -11.89
N ASN A 2 16.35 6.74 -12.06
CA ASN A 2 15.18 7.62 -11.94
C ASN A 2 15.03 8.07 -10.46
N PRO A 3 14.76 9.36 -10.17
CA PRO A 3 14.52 9.82 -8.80
C PRO A 3 13.44 9.04 -8.05
N ARG A 4 12.38 8.61 -8.74
CA ARG A 4 11.30 7.78 -8.17
C ARG A 4 11.82 6.42 -7.72
N ASP A 5 12.57 5.72 -8.58
CA ASP A 5 13.19 4.42 -8.26
C ASP A 5 14.16 4.54 -7.06
N ARG A 6 14.91 5.63 -6.96
CA ARG A 6 15.78 5.89 -5.80
C ARG A 6 15.00 6.01 -4.49
N ILE A 7 13.85 6.70 -4.50
CA ILE A 7 12.99 6.84 -3.32
C ILE A 7 12.40 5.48 -2.94
N ALA A 8 11.84 4.75 -3.91
CA ALA A 8 11.22 3.45 -3.66
C ALA A 8 12.21 2.45 -3.05
N ARG A 9 13.42 2.35 -3.60
CA ARG A 9 14.51 1.52 -3.05
C ARG A 9 14.92 1.92 -1.63
N ARG A 10 14.88 3.21 -1.29
CA ARG A 10 15.23 3.68 0.06
C ARG A 10 14.16 3.30 1.08
N VAL A 11 12.88 3.42 0.70
CA VAL A 11 11.75 3.06 1.57
C VAL A 11 11.68 1.56 1.78
N ALA A 12 11.95 0.75 0.74
CA ALA A 12 11.90 -0.71 0.85
C ALA A 12 12.86 -1.30 1.91
N ARG A 13 13.93 -0.57 2.25
CA ARG A 13 14.89 -0.94 3.30
C ARG A 13 14.42 -0.62 4.73
N ILE A 14 13.24 -0.02 4.89
CA ILE A 14 12.65 0.30 6.20
C ILE A 14 11.91 -0.91 6.76
N PHE A 15 11.40 -1.80 5.90
CA PHE A 15 10.59 -2.93 6.31
C PHE A 15 11.42 -4.04 6.93
N GLU A 16 10.82 -4.71 7.90
CA GLU A 16 11.32 -5.92 8.56
C GLU A 16 10.51 -7.14 8.09
N ASP A 17 11.08 -8.34 8.30
CA ASP A 17 10.43 -9.58 7.91
C ASP A 17 9.12 -9.78 8.68
N ASN A 18 8.05 -10.07 7.95
CA ASN A 18 6.66 -10.21 8.39
C ASN A 18 5.91 -8.92 8.74
N ASP A 19 6.46 -7.74 8.39
CA ASP A 19 5.72 -6.49 8.55
C ASP A 19 4.40 -6.50 7.79
N VAL A 20 3.32 -6.09 8.47
CA VAL A 20 2.04 -5.77 7.82
C VAL A 20 2.05 -4.30 7.43
N VAL A 21 2.00 -4.00 6.14
CA VAL A 21 2.15 -2.63 5.62
C VAL A 21 1.02 -2.23 4.69
N ASN A 22 0.67 -0.95 4.68
CA ASN A 22 -0.23 -0.35 3.72
C ASN A 22 0.55 0.56 2.77
N LEU A 23 0.36 0.38 1.47
CA LEU A 23 1.06 1.15 0.43
C LEU A 23 0.05 1.92 -0.42
N GLY A 24 0.13 3.25 -0.38
CA GLY A 24 -0.70 4.11 -1.24
C GLY A 24 -0.38 3.97 -2.73
N ILE A 25 -1.28 4.46 -3.57
CA ILE A 25 -1.20 4.33 -5.02
C ILE A 25 0.02 5.08 -5.58
N GLY A 26 0.68 4.47 -6.58
CA GLY A 26 1.72 5.10 -7.38
C GLY A 26 3.13 4.76 -6.91
N LEU A 27 3.90 5.77 -6.48
CA LEU A 27 5.26 5.53 -5.98
C LEU A 27 5.30 4.56 -4.79
N PRO A 28 4.39 4.64 -3.79
CA PRO A 28 4.42 3.71 -2.67
C PRO A 28 4.18 2.26 -3.08
N THR A 29 3.23 1.96 -3.98
CA THR A 29 3.01 0.60 -4.51
C THR A 29 4.29 0.03 -5.14
N SER A 30 5.09 0.87 -5.82
CA SER A 30 6.35 0.42 -6.44
C SER A 30 7.43 0.01 -5.43
N VAL A 31 7.30 0.39 -4.16
CA VAL A 31 8.22 -0.01 -3.08
C VAL A 31 8.25 -1.53 -2.92
N ALA A 32 7.10 -2.20 -3.09
CA ALA A 32 6.99 -3.66 -2.97
C ALA A 32 7.97 -4.40 -3.92
N ASN A 33 8.27 -3.82 -5.09
CA ASN A 33 9.19 -4.40 -6.09
C ASN A 33 10.67 -4.28 -5.71
N HIS A 34 10.99 -3.59 -4.61
CA HIS A 34 12.36 -3.34 -4.17
C HIS A 34 12.66 -3.88 -2.77
N VAL A 35 11.70 -4.60 -2.18
CA VAL A 35 11.90 -5.29 -0.91
C VAL A 35 13.00 -6.35 -1.10
N PRO A 36 13.97 -6.44 -0.18
CA PRO A 36 15.00 -7.49 -0.23
C PRO A 36 14.38 -8.88 -0.30
N GLU A 37 15.04 -9.81 -1.01
CA GLU A 37 14.52 -11.18 -1.22
C GLU A 37 14.34 -11.96 0.09
N ASP A 38 15.07 -11.59 1.14
CA ASP A 38 15.03 -12.19 2.47
C ASP A 38 13.99 -11.55 3.41
N VAL A 39 13.26 -10.53 2.95
CA VAL A 39 12.24 -9.81 3.72
C VAL A 39 10.86 -10.03 3.11
N HIS A 40 9.95 -10.61 3.89
CA HIS A 40 8.57 -10.88 3.45
C HIS A 40 7.60 -9.91 4.11
N ILE A 41 6.99 -9.02 3.33
CA ILE A 41 5.94 -8.12 3.85
C ILE A 41 4.54 -8.65 3.53
N VAL A 42 3.58 -8.34 4.39
CA VAL A 42 2.16 -8.57 4.17
C VAL A 42 1.51 -7.25 3.76
N LEU A 43 1.08 -7.16 2.51
CA LEU A 43 0.35 -5.99 2.02
C LEU A 43 -1.09 -6.01 2.50
N GLN A 44 -1.51 -4.97 3.21
CA GLN A 44 -2.88 -4.73 3.61
C GLN A 44 -3.56 -3.78 2.61
N SER A 45 -4.81 -4.09 2.25
CA SER A 45 -5.67 -3.23 1.45
C SER A 45 -6.83 -2.70 2.30
N GLU A 46 -7.02 -1.39 2.31
CA GLU A 46 -8.01 -0.70 3.15
C GLU A 46 -9.46 -1.09 2.84
N ASN A 47 -9.73 -1.56 1.62
CA ASN A 47 -11.04 -2.06 1.22
C ASN A 47 -11.38 -3.46 1.76
N GLY A 48 -10.48 -4.11 2.53
CA GLY A 48 -10.88 -5.22 3.41
C GLY A 48 -10.18 -6.55 3.20
N PHE A 49 -8.88 -6.57 2.92
CA PHE A 49 -8.12 -7.82 2.90
C PHE A 49 -6.61 -7.62 3.12
N ILE A 50 -5.91 -8.71 3.41
CA ILE A 50 -4.44 -8.77 3.46
C ILE A 50 -3.87 -9.77 2.48
N ARG A 51 -2.56 -9.69 2.29
CA ARG A 51 -1.78 -10.45 1.30
C ARG A 51 -2.20 -10.12 -0.13
N VAL A 52 -2.28 -8.82 -0.43
CA VAL A 52 -2.40 -8.33 -1.81
C VAL A 52 -1.27 -8.93 -2.64
N GLY A 53 -1.63 -9.61 -3.72
CA GLY A 53 -0.72 -10.19 -4.69
C GLY A 53 -0.56 -9.33 -5.94
N PRO A 54 0.17 -9.82 -6.95
CA PRO A 54 0.31 -9.13 -8.22
C PRO A 54 -1.02 -9.02 -8.97
N VAL A 55 -1.04 -8.17 -10.00
CA VAL A 55 -2.13 -8.10 -10.98
C VAL A 55 -2.32 -9.49 -11.61
N PRO A 56 -3.57 -10.00 -11.72
CA PRO A 56 -3.83 -11.29 -12.36
C PRO A 56 -3.44 -11.30 -13.84
N GLU A 57 -3.19 -12.49 -14.38
CA GLU A 57 -3.02 -12.68 -15.83
C GLU A 57 -4.29 -12.25 -16.58
N PRO A 58 -4.17 -11.71 -17.82
CA PRO A 58 -5.33 -11.33 -18.62
C PRO A 58 -6.37 -12.45 -18.77
N GLY A 59 -7.62 -12.15 -18.42
CA GLY A 59 -8.74 -13.11 -18.41
C GLY A 59 -8.87 -13.93 -17.13
N ARG A 60 -8.04 -13.67 -16.11
CA ARG A 60 -8.12 -14.28 -14.76
C ARG A 60 -8.49 -13.26 -13.67
N GLU A 61 -8.84 -12.04 -14.06
CA GLU A 61 -9.29 -11.01 -13.15
C GLU A 61 -10.63 -11.39 -12.50
N ASP A 62 -10.75 -11.14 -11.20
CA ASP A 62 -11.99 -11.25 -10.46
C ASP A 62 -12.52 -9.83 -10.20
N PRO A 63 -13.74 -9.47 -10.66
CA PRO A 63 -14.29 -8.13 -10.47
C PRO A 63 -14.50 -7.77 -8.99
N ASP A 64 -14.56 -8.76 -8.09
CA ASP A 64 -14.72 -8.54 -6.66
C ASP A 64 -13.38 -8.36 -5.92
N VAL A 65 -12.24 -8.55 -6.61
CA VAL A 65 -10.89 -8.46 -6.02
C VAL A 65 -10.10 -7.32 -6.65
N VAL A 66 -10.23 -6.14 -6.04
CA VAL A 66 -9.55 -4.91 -6.46
C VAL A 66 -8.74 -4.29 -5.32
N ASP A 67 -7.70 -3.53 -5.65
CA ASP A 67 -7.00 -2.69 -4.67
C ASP A 67 -7.81 -1.44 -4.28
N ALA A 68 -7.25 -0.63 -3.37
CA ALA A 68 -7.86 0.64 -2.95
C ALA A 68 -8.07 1.66 -4.10
N GLY A 69 -7.34 1.50 -5.21
CA GLY A 69 -7.49 2.32 -6.42
C GLY A 69 -8.50 1.77 -7.42
N GLY A 70 -9.11 0.62 -7.15
CA GLY A 70 -10.03 -0.06 -8.05
C GLY A 70 -9.34 -0.87 -9.17
N ASN A 71 -8.03 -1.12 -9.06
CA ASN A 71 -7.31 -1.94 -10.03
C ASN A 71 -7.45 -3.43 -9.68
N PRO A 72 -7.56 -4.34 -10.66
CA PRO A 72 -7.58 -5.77 -10.40
C PRO A 72 -6.30 -6.26 -9.71
N VAL A 73 -6.47 -7.03 -8.64
CA VAL A 73 -5.36 -7.66 -7.91
C VAL A 73 -5.68 -9.12 -7.59
N SER A 74 -4.70 -9.84 -7.07
CA SER A 74 -4.89 -11.19 -6.52
C SER A 74 -4.75 -11.19 -5.00
N ILE A 75 -5.16 -12.29 -4.36
CA ILE A 75 -4.93 -12.55 -2.94
C ILE A 75 -3.97 -13.75 -2.85
N LEU A 76 -2.81 -13.57 -2.23
CA LEU A 76 -1.83 -14.65 -2.07
C LEU A 76 -2.33 -15.68 -1.03
N PRO A 77 -1.83 -16.94 -1.08
CA PRO A 77 -2.18 -17.95 -0.10
C PRO A 77 -2.02 -17.47 1.34
N GLY A 78 -3.01 -17.80 2.19
CA GLY A 78 -3.08 -17.34 3.57
C GLY A 78 -3.62 -15.91 3.73
N GLY A 79 -4.10 -15.26 2.66
CA GLY A 79 -4.81 -14.00 2.74
C GLY A 79 -6.18 -14.17 3.42
N CYS A 80 -6.69 -13.08 3.98
CA CYS A 80 -8.02 -13.06 4.57
C CYS A 80 -8.77 -11.79 4.18
N CYS A 81 -10.08 -11.93 4.02
CA CYS A 81 -11.00 -10.82 3.78
C CYS A 81 -11.75 -10.46 5.06
N PHE A 82 -12.09 -9.19 5.21
CA PHE A 82 -12.82 -8.63 6.34
C PHE A 82 -13.61 -7.40 5.91
N ASP A 83 -14.60 -7.01 6.70
CA ASP A 83 -15.38 -5.80 6.39
C ASP A 83 -14.55 -4.52 6.57
N SER A 84 -15.04 -3.41 6.01
CA SER A 84 -14.36 -2.11 6.11
C SER A 84 -14.23 -1.64 7.56
N ALA A 85 -15.17 -1.96 8.44
CA ALA A 85 -15.10 -1.58 9.85
C ALA A 85 -13.88 -2.22 10.52
N THR A 86 -13.66 -3.51 10.27
CA THR A 86 -12.51 -4.28 10.73
C THR A 86 -11.22 -3.80 10.08
N SER A 87 -11.22 -3.53 8.77
CA SER A 87 -10.07 -2.97 8.05
C SER A 87 -9.57 -1.68 8.69
N PHE A 88 -10.49 -0.74 8.94
CA PHE A 88 -10.15 0.50 9.60
C PHE A 88 -9.87 0.34 11.10
N ALA A 89 -10.34 -0.72 11.75
CA ALA A 89 -9.94 -1.06 13.12
C ALA A 89 -8.48 -1.54 13.16
N ILE A 90 -8.03 -2.32 12.18
CA ILE A 90 -6.61 -2.70 12.01
C ILE A 90 -5.76 -1.44 11.83
N ILE A 91 -6.16 -0.54 10.92
CA ILE A 91 -5.44 0.71 10.63
C ILE A 91 -5.41 1.63 11.85
N ARG A 92 -6.57 1.99 12.41
CA ARG A 92 -6.65 2.94 13.55
C ARG A 92 -6.12 2.36 14.86
N GLY A 93 -6.14 1.03 15.00
CA GLY A 93 -5.59 0.32 16.16
C GLY A 93 -4.07 0.26 16.17
N GLY A 94 -3.39 0.75 15.12
CA GLY A 94 -1.93 0.72 15.03
C GLY A 94 -1.38 -0.69 14.81
N HIS A 95 -2.14 -1.56 14.15
CA HIS A 95 -1.72 -2.93 13.86
C HIS A 95 -0.88 -3.06 12.57
N LEU A 96 -0.69 -1.96 11.84
CA LEU A 96 0.25 -1.88 10.72
C LEU A 96 1.63 -1.46 11.22
N ALA A 97 2.68 -2.11 10.73
CA ALA A 97 4.05 -1.72 11.00
C ALA A 97 4.42 -0.40 10.30
N ALA A 98 3.90 -0.20 9.07
CA ALA A 98 4.14 1.02 8.30
C ALA A 98 3.00 1.34 7.34
N THR A 99 2.84 2.64 7.07
CA THR A 99 1.98 3.16 5.99
C THR A 99 2.81 4.11 5.13
N VAL A 100 2.85 3.87 3.82
CA VAL A 100 3.64 4.69 2.88
C VAL A 100 2.69 5.41 1.93
N LEU A 101 2.72 6.73 1.94
CA LEU A 101 1.81 7.59 1.18
C LEU A 101 2.57 8.64 0.36
N GLY A 102 1.93 9.11 -0.71
CA GLY A 102 2.34 10.34 -1.38
C GLY A 102 1.91 11.58 -0.58
N ALA A 103 2.64 12.67 -0.78
CA ALA A 103 2.35 13.97 -0.19
C ALA A 103 2.48 15.07 -1.25
N LEU A 104 1.66 16.12 -1.14
CA LEU A 104 1.89 17.37 -1.85
C LEU A 104 2.88 18.23 -1.07
N GLU A 105 2.64 18.35 0.24
CA GLU A 105 3.46 19.12 1.16
C GLU A 105 3.56 18.37 2.51
N VAL A 106 4.72 18.50 3.15
CA VAL A 106 5.00 18.06 4.53
C VAL A 106 5.77 19.17 5.22
N ASP A 107 5.37 19.55 6.44
CA ASP A 107 6.08 20.57 7.22
C ASP A 107 7.12 19.97 8.18
N GLN A 108 7.83 20.83 8.92
CA GLN A 108 8.89 20.43 9.85
C GLN A 108 8.38 19.69 11.10
N GLU A 109 7.09 19.80 11.44
CA GLU A 109 6.47 19.15 12.60
C GLU A 109 5.82 17.80 12.22
N GLY A 110 5.75 17.52 10.91
CA GLY A 110 5.18 16.27 10.38
C GLY A 110 3.71 16.38 9.97
N ASN A 111 3.17 17.59 9.82
CA ASN A 111 1.83 17.76 9.24
C ASN A 111 1.86 17.38 7.75
N LEU A 112 0.81 16.69 7.30
CA LEU A 112 0.69 16.14 5.95
C LEU A 112 -0.46 16.79 5.18
N ALA A 113 -0.18 17.29 3.98
CA ALA A 113 -1.19 17.73 3.02
C ALA A 113 -1.12 16.88 1.74
N ASN A 114 -2.16 16.07 1.48
CA ASN A 114 -2.17 15.15 0.33
C ASN A 114 -3.54 14.88 -0.30
N TRP A 115 -4.60 15.61 0.08
CA TRP A 115 -5.98 15.26 -0.31
C TRP A 115 -6.77 16.36 -1.03
N MET A 116 -6.38 17.64 -0.94
CA MET A 116 -7.14 18.74 -1.54
C MET A 116 -6.26 19.93 -1.87
N ILE A 117 -6.54 20.56 -3.02
CA ILE A 117 -6.10 21.93 -3.35
C ILE A 117 -7.38 22.74 -3.61
N PRO A 118 -7.72 23.74 -2.76
CA PRO A 118 -8.97 24.49 -2.92
C PRO A 118 -9.13 25.08 -4.34
N GLY A 119 -10.26 24.79 -4.99
CA GLY A 119 -10.55 25.24 -6.35
C GLY A 119 -9.86 24.44 -7.47
N LYS A 120 -9.16 23.34 -7.15
CA LYS A 120 -8.57 22.41 -8.12
C LYS A 120 -8.90 20.96 -7.76
N MET A 121 -9.05 20.13 -8.78
CA MET A 121 -9.08 18.68 -8.60
C MET A 121 -7.63 18.18 -8.53
N VAL A 122 -7.37 17.28 -7.60
CA VAL A 122 -6.06 16.64 -7.37
C VAL A 122 -6.19 15.17 -7.73
#